data_AF-A0A8C9BZG1-F1
#
_entry.id   AF-A0A8C9BZG1-F1
#
_cell.length_a   1.000
_cell.length_b   1.000
_cell.length_c   1.000
_cell.angle_alpha   90.00
_cell.angle_beta   90.00
_cell.angle_gamma   90.00
#
_symmetry.space_group_name_H-M   'P 1'
#
loop_
_entity.id
_entity.type
_entity.pdbx_description
1 polymer ?
#
loop_
_entity_poly.entity_id
_entity_poly.type
_entity_poly.pdbx_seq_one_letter_code
_entity_poly.pdbx_strand_id
1 'polypeptide(L)'
;MMSHCGFFVLFCFFAVRGPLTVAASPVVEHSLQMRRPSGHGSRAQLLRGVWDLPEPGHEPTSPASAGGLSTTAPPGKLRGRQVGTWGTRLDGMQPQPGPPLIPPQSEVVEMMDQIVHWVREDPSGLGRPQLPGAPAAESMAVPMMLLSLVEQLGEADDELAGSYAELGDWCARRILRHVQRGGQAVLENVSEDGEGLSGCLGRHQNPGHALETGWFLLRHAIHRGDPKLRAHVIDKFLLLPFRSGWEVQSGGLFYFQGADGLCPTQLEWAMKLWWPHSEATITFLMGYSESRDSALLNIFYQVAEYTFRQFRDPEYGEWFAYLNREGKIGLGALGCPRPSQPAVPPLPAGCFHVPWCLAMCEEMLSDLLSRLALASAPAPALSARSPPADPARRGAE
;
A
#
# COMPACT_ATOMS: atom_id res chain seq x y z
N MET A 1 -6.42 -15.53 -5.04
CA MET A 1 -6.71 -14.28 -5.79
C MET A 1 -5.57 -13.27 -5.63
N MET A 2 -5.15 -12.93 -4.41
CA MET A 2 -4.13 -11.92 -4.09
C MET A 2 -2.88 -11.90 -5.00
N SER A 3 -2.24 -13.04 -5.27
CA SER A 3 -0.99 -13.11 -6.06
C SER A 3 -1.10 -12.76 -7.56
N HIS A 4 -2.32 -12.67 -8.13
CA HIS A 4 -2.54 -12.22 -9.50
C HIS A 4 -3.14 -10.80 -9.55
N CYS A 5 -3.91 -10.39 -8.54
CA CYS A 5 -4.46 -9.02 -8.47
C CYS A 5 -3.35 -7.97 -8.37
N GLY A 6 -2.33 -8.20 -7.52
CA GLY A 6 -1.19 -7.27 -7.41
C GLY A 6 -0.42 -7.06 -8.72
N PHE A 7 -0.41 -8.06 -9.62
CA PHE A 7 0.20 -7.95 -10.95
C PHE A 7 -0.60 -7.03 -11.89
N PHE A 8 -1.92 -6.95 -11.71
CA PHE A 8 -2.80 -6.12 -12.53
C PHE A 8 -2.83 -4.66 -12.09
N VAL A 9 -2.79 -4.38 -10.78
CA VAL A 9 -2.58 -3.00 -10.28
C VAL A 9 -1.25 -2.45 -10.77
N LEU A 10 -0.21 -3.28 -10.72
CA LEU A 10 1.11 -2.94 -11.25
C LEU A 10 1.06 -2.65 -12.76
N PHE A 11 0.28 -3.42 -13.54
CA PHE A 11 0.06 -3.20 -14.96
C PHE A 11 -0.65 -1.86 -15.24
N CYS A 12 -1.78 -1.59 -14.60
CA CYS A 12 -2.51 -0.32 -14.76
C CYS A 12 -1.72 0.88 -14.24
N PHE A 13 -0.99 0.75 -13.13
CA PHE A 13 -0.15 1.82 -12.59
C PHE A 13 1.01 2.17 -13.53
N PHE A 14 1.74 1.17 -14.05
CA PHE A 14 2.81 1.42 -15.03
C PHE A 14 2.25 1.94 -16.37
N ALA A 15 1.03 1.54 -16.76
CA ALA A 15 0.35 2.07 -17.94
C ALA A 15 -0.05 3.55 -17.78
N VAL A 16 -0.59 3.95 -16.62
CA VAL A 16 -1.15 5.29 -16.42
C VAL A 16 -0.10 6.31 -15.95
N ARG A 17 0.85 5.92 -15.08
CA ARG A 17 1.87 6.83 -14.51
C ARG A 17 3.29 6.58 -15.00
N GLY A 18 3.51 5.56 -15.84
CA GLY A 18 4.85 5.17 -16.30
C GLY A 18 5.71 4.53 -15.20
N PRO A 19 6.94 4.11 -15.51
CA PRO A 19 7.84 3.52 -14.53
C PRO A 19 8.32 4.56 -13.50
N LEU A 20 8.09 4.27 -12.22
CA LEU A 20 8.79 4.93 -11.11
C LEU A 20 10.29 4.68 -11.22
N THR A 21 11.00 5.60 -11.88
CA THR A 21 12.46 5.73 -11.76
C THR A 21 12.80 6.27 -10.37
N VAL A 22 12.74 5.39 -9.36
CA VAL A 22 13.53 5.54 -8.14
C VAL A 22 15.00 5.30 -8.50
N ALA A 23 15.57 6.26 -9.25
CA ALA A 23 17.00 6.41 -9.32
C ALA A 23 17.46 6.80 -7.91
N ALA A 24 18.31 5.96 -7.30
CA ALA A 24 19.00 6.29 -6.07
C ALA A 24 19.91 7.50 -6.32
N SER A 25 19.34 8.71 -6.17
CA SER A 25 19.98 9.97 -6.47
C SER A 25 20.43 10.62 -5.15
N PRO A 26 21.74 10.88 -4.94
CA PRO A 26 22.27 11.41 -3.68
C PRO A 26 21.81 12.84 -3.33
N VAL A 27 20.91 13.43 -4.14
CA VAL A 27 20.25 14.71 -3.88
C VAL A 27 19.23 14.62 -2.72
N VAL A 28 18.72 13.42 -2.42
CA VAL A 28 17.75 13.18 -1.33
C VAL A 28 18.39 13.37 0.06
N GLU A 29 19.64 12.92 0.26
CA GLU A 29 20.35 13.08 1.55
C GLU A 29 20.67 14.54 1.87
N HIS A 30 21.20 15.29 0.90
CA HIS A 30 21.70 16.65 1.14
C HIS A 30 20.58 17.67 1.39
N SER A 31 19.36 17.40 0.92
CA SER A 31 18.20 18.28 1.11
C SER A 31 17.63 18.21 2.53
N LEU A 32 17.80 17.08 3.23
CA LEU A 32 17.34 16.89 4.61
C LEU A 32 18.32 17.45 5.67
N GLN A 33 19.61 17.57 5.34
CA GLN A 33 20.60 18.11 6.29
C GLN A 33 20.68 19.66 6.33
N MET A 34 20.26 20.36 5.27
CA MET A 34 20.59 21.78 5.04
C MET A 34 19.49 22.81 5.32
N ARG A 35 18.55 22.52 6.24
CA ARG A 35 17.73 23.57 6.90
C ARG A 35 17.58 23.33 8.39
N ARG A 36 18.62 23.71 9.16
CA ARG A 36 18.57 23.88 10.62
C ARG A 36 18.08 25.30 10.98
N PRO A 37 16.81 25.52 11.37
CA PRO A 37 16.44 26.76 12.04
C PRO A 37 16.98 26.78 13.47
N SER A 38 17.80 27.77 13.79
CA SER A 38 18.30 28.02 15.14
C SER A 38 17.29 28.84 15.95
N GLY A 39 16.62 28.24 16.93
CA GLY A 39 15.77 28.99 17.87
C GLY A 39 14.77 28.21 18.72
N HIS A 40 15.12 28.00 19.99
CA HIS A 40 14.28 27.99 21.20
C HIS A 40 12.78 27.60 21.15
N GLY A 41 12.39 26.62 21.99
CA GLY A 41 11.07 26.66 22.67
C GLY A 41 10.19 25.41 22.66
N SER A 42 10.38 24.50 23.62
CA SER A 42 9.34 23.65 24.25
C SER A 42 8.11 23.20 23.44
N ARG A 43 8.27 22.16 22.60
CA ARG A 43 7.31 21.04 22.34
C ARG A 43 7.77 20.13 21.19
N ALA A 44 8.65 20.62 20.32
CA ALA A 44 9.22 19.89 19.17
C ALA A 44 10.39 18.91 19.54
N GLN A 45 10.26 18.16 20.63
CA GLN A 45 11.27 17.16 21.06
C GLN A 45 10.87 15.71 20.79
N LEU A 46 9.59 15.39 20.56
CA LEU A 46 9.15 14.02 20.27
C LEU A 46 9.52 13.51 18.87
N LEU A 47 9.84 14.39 17.91
CA LEU A 47 10.09 14.02 16.51
C LEU A 47 11.55 13.69 16.18
N ARG A 48 12.47 13.69 17.17
CA ARG A 48 13.92 13.50 16.92
C ARG A 48 14.40 12.05 17.02
N GLY A 49 13.70 11.20 17.76
CA GLY A 49 14.20 9.85 18.10
C GLY A 49 13.96 8.75 17.06
N VAL A 50 13.21 9.01 15.98
CA VAL A 50 12.75 7.95 15.05
C VAL A 50 13.69 7.77 13.84
N TRP A 51 14.58 8.73 13.58
CA TRP A 51 15.33 8.82 12.31
C TRP A 51 16.86 8.91 12.43
N ASP A 52 17.42 8.98 13.65
CA ASP A 52 18.86 9.14 13.87
C ASP A 52 19.58 7.77 13.91
N LEU A 53 20.66 7.64 13.11
CA LEU A 53 21.53 6.45 13.04
C LEU A 53 22.72 6.56 14.01
N PRO A 54 23.28 5.44 14.52
CA PRO A 54 24.57 5.44 15.19
C PRO A 54 25.74 5.46 14.19
N GLU A 55 26.75 6.29 14.47
CA GLU A 55 27.96 6.46 13.65
C GLU A 55 28.82 5.17 13.57
N PRO A 56 29.39 4.81 12.40
CA PRO A 56 30.21 3.61 12.23
C PRO A 56 31.69 3.82 12.64
N GLY A 57 32.28 2.84 13.32
CA GLY A 57 33.68 2.84 13.74
C GLY A 57 34.43 1.54 13.47
N HIS A 58 35.46 1.64 12.62
CA HIS A 58 36.58 0.70 12.39
C HIS A 58 36.36 -0.68 11.73
N GLU A 59 37.05 -0.86 10.60
CA GLU A 59 37.37 -2.16 9.95
C GLU A 59 38.32 -3.02 10.80
N PRO A 60 38.42 -4.33 10.48
CA PRO A 60 39.74 -4.91 10.25
C PRO A 60 39.86 -5.89 9.06
N THR A 61 40.77 -5.54 8.14
CA THR A 61 41.69 -6.36 7.31
C THR A 61 41.58 -7.91 7.25
N SER A 62 41.57 -8.44 6.01
CA SER A 62 41.78 -9.87 5.63
C SER A 62 43.22 -10.39 5.78
N PRO A 63 43.41 -11.73 5.79
CA PRO A 63 44.55 -12.34 5.09
C PRO A 63 44.29 -13.66 4.31
N ALA A 64 44.81 -13.69 3.07
CA ALA A 64 45.50 -14.76 2.31
C ALA A 64 45.17 -16.30 2.44
N SER A 65 44.58 -16.84 1.36
CA SER A 65 45.00 -18.00 0.51
C SER A 65 45.57 -19.35 1.04
N ALA A 66 44.88 -20.46 0.71
CA ALA A 66 45.39 -21.81 0.32
C ALA A 66 44.24 -22.69 -0.28
N GLY A 67 44.39 -23.80 -1.02
CA GLY A 67 45.57 -24.37 -1.72
C GLY A 67 45.45 -25.87 -2.12
N GLY A 68 45.10 -26.21 -3.38
CA GLY A 68 45.04 -27.60 -3.93
C GLY A 68 43.68 -28.32 -3.78
N LEU A 69 43.32 -29.38 -4.52
CA LEU A 69 44.01 -30.19 -5.56
C LEU A 69 42.97 -30.88 -6.49
N SER A 70 43.38 -31.37 -7.66
CA SER A 70 42.53 -31.99 -8.69
C SER A 70 42.74 -33.51 -8.79
N THR A 71 41.68 -34.28 -9.08
CA THR A 71 41.79 -35.68 -9.57
C THR A 71 40.76 -35.97 -10.67
N THR A 72 41.20 -36.67 -11.72
CA THR A 72 40.44 -36.98 -12.94
C THR A 72 40.10 -38.47 -13.04
N ALA A 73 38.95 -38.81 -13.64
CA ALA A 73 38.66 -40.16 -14.15
C ALA A 73 37.66 -40.11 -15.36
N PRO A 74 37.69 -41.08 -16.29
CA PRO A 74 37.20 -40.90 -17.68
C PRO A 74 35.75 -41.40 -17.96
N PRO A 75 35.17 -41.15 -19.16
CA PRO A 75 33.72 -41.10 -19.34
C PRO A 75 33.03 -42.41 -19.79
N GLY A 76 31.87 -42.70 -19.19
CA GLY A 76 30.92 -43.73 -19.65
C GLY A 76 29.80 -43.15 -20.52
N LYS A 77 29.64 -43.65 -21.75
CA LYS A 77 28.56 -43.25 -22.66
C LYS A 77 27.22 -43.88 -22.26
N LEU A 78 26.24 -43.06 -21.86
CA LEU A 78 24.82 -43.41 -21.93
C LEU A 78 24.07 -42.38 -22.78
N ARG A 79 23.24 -42.87 -23.70
CA ARG A 79 22.56 -42.05 -24.72
C ARG A 79 21.45 -41.21 -24.10
N GLY A 80 21.70 -39.92 -23.88
CA GLY A 80 20.64 -38.94 -23.67
C GLY A 80 19.80 -38.77 -24.94
N ARG A 81 18.47 -38.75 -24.82
CA ARG A 81 17.59 -38.27 -25.89
C ARG A 81 17.91 -36.80 -26.16
N GLN A 82 17.94 -36.39 -27.43
CA GLN A 82 18.05 -34.98 -27.78
C GLN A 82 16.81 -34.23 -27.26
N VAL A 83 17.01 -33.42 -26.22
CA VAL A 83 16.15 -32.26 -25.97
C VAL A 83 16.69 -31.15 -26.86
N GLY A 84 15.85 -30.62 -27.75
CA GLY A 84 16.26 -29.60 -28.71
C GLY A 84 16.70 -28.32 -28.01
N THR A 85 17.99 -28.02 -28.07
CA THR A 85 18.52 -26.69 -27.73
C THR A 85 18.05 -25.69 -28.79
N TRP A 86 17.16 -24.78 -28.43
CA TRP A 86 16.78 -23.63 -29.26
C TRP A 86 17.93 -22.61 -29.34
N GLY A 87 19.00 -22.99 -30.04
CA GLY A 87 20.16 -22.14 -30.34
C GLY A 87 19.94 -21.32 -31.61
N THR A 88 18.96 -20.41 -31.61
CA THR A 88 18.75 -19.47 -32.73
C THR A 88 19.71 -18.30 -32.66
N ARG A 89 20.87 -18.49 -33.29
CA ARG A 89 21.67 -17.51 -34.05
C ARG A 89 21.21 -16.03 -33.93
N LEU A 90 21.78 -15.29 -32.99
CA LEU A 90 21.62 -13.83 -32.87
C LEU A 90 22.71 -13.09 -33.66
N ASP A 91 22.65 -13.17 -34.98
CA ASP A 91 23.41 -12.31 -35.90
C ASP A 91 22.47 -11.81 -36.99
N GLY A 92 22.11 -10.52 -36.96
CA GLY A 92 21.38 -9.86 -38.06
C GLY A 92 19.98 -9.30 -37.76
N MET A 93 19.50 -9.30 -36.51
CA MET A 93 18.29 -8.57 -36.14
C MET A 93 18.64 -7.18 -35.60
N GLN A 94 18.26 -6.14 -36.36
CA GLN A 94 18.07 -4.79 -35.82
C GLN A 94 17.15 -4.88 -34.60
N PRO A 95 17.41 -4.14 -33.50
CA PRO A 95 16.49 -4.09 -32.37
C PRO A 95 15.16 -3.54 -32.87
N GLN A 96 14.14 -4.40 -32.94
CA GLN A 96 12.77 -3.94 -33.09
C GLN A 96 12.49 -3.04 -31.89
N PRO A 97 11.84 -1.87 -32.07
CA PRO A 97 11.31 -1.15 -30.93
C PRO A 97 10.41 -2.12 -30.17
N GLY A 98 10.67 -2.31 -28.88
CA GLY A 98 9.79 -3.10 -28.03
C GLY A 98 8.37 -2.51 -28.06
N PRO A 99 7.35 -3.27 -27.65
CA PRO A 99 6.04 -2.69 -27.41
C PRO A 99 6.20 -1.45 -26.49
N PRO A 100 5.43 -0.38 -26.71
CA PRO A 100 5.56 0.83 -25.91
C PRO A 100 5.41 0.48 -24.43
N LEU A 101 6.24 1.10 -23.57
CA LEU A 101 6.23 0.85 -22.12
C LEU A 101 4.90 1.20 -21.45
N ILE A 102 4.07 1.98 -22.15
CA ILE A 102 2.71 2.34 -21.80
C ILE A 102 1.80 1.80 -22.92
N PRO A 103 0.82 0.93 -22.62
CA PRO A 103 -0.18 0.52 -23.60
C PRO A 103 -1.07 1.71 -24.01
N PRO A 104 -1.62 1.72 -25.23
CA PRO A 104 -2.55 2.77 -25.65
C PRO A 104 -3.80 2.77 -24.77
N GLN A 105 -4.36 3.95 -24.51
CA GLN A 105 -5.56 4.14 -23.67
C GLN A 105 -6.74 3.24 -24.11
N SER A 106 -6.85 2.94 -25.42
CA SER A 106 -7.85 2.00 -25.95
C SER A 106 -7.70 0.57 -25.41
N GLU A 107 -6.49 0.07 -25.23
CA GLU A 107 -6.23 -1.28 -24.67
C GLU A 107 -6.57 -1.31 -23.16
N VAL A 108 -6.33 -0.20 -22.47
CA VAL A 108 -6.69 -0.04 -21.05
C VAL A 108 -8.22 -0.04 -20.87
N VAL A 109 -8.95 0.70 -21.72
CA VAL A 109 -10.42 0.74 -21.72
C VAL A 109 -11.01 -0.61 -22.14
N GLU A 110 -10.50 -1.24 -23.20
CA GLU A 110 -10.95 -2.58 -23.64
C GLU A 110 -10.77 -3.64 -22.53
N MET A 111 -9.64 -3.62 -21.83
CA MET A 111 -9.40 -4.49 -20.67
C MET A 111 -10.32 -4.16 -19.48
N MET A 112 -10.57 -2.88 -19.22
CA MET A 112 -11.49 -2.44 -18.15
C MET A 112 -12.91 -2.95 -18.43
N ASP A 113 -13.42 -2.74 -19.64
CA ASP A 113 -14.75 -3.18 -20.05
C ASP A 113 -14.86 -4.71 -20.03
N GLN A 114 -13.80 -5.43 -20.42
CA GLN A 114 -13.74 -6.89 -20.33
C GLN A 114 -13.78 -7.40 -18.88
N ILE A 115 -13.12 -6.71 -17.94
CA ILE A 115 -13.18 -7.01 -16.50
C ILE A 115 -14.59 -6.72 -15.95
N VAL A 116 -15.20 -5.60 -16.34
CA VAL A 116 -16.56 -5.23 -15.95
C VAL A 116 -17.56 -6.30 -16.41
N HIS A 117 -17.44 -6.78 -17.65
CA HIS A 117 -18.23 -7.90 -18.17
C HIS A 117 -18.03 -9.19 -17.35
N TRP A 118 -16.80 -9.58 -17.04
CA TRP A 118 -16.53 -10.78 -16.21
C TRP A 118 -17.05 -10.69 -14.77
N VAL A 119 -17.16 -9.47 -14.22
CA VAL A 119 -17.62 -9.24 -12.84
C VAL A 119 -19.15 -9.08 -12.76
N ARG A 120 -19.78 -8.43 -13.76
CA ARG A 120 -21.22 -8.07 -13.72
C ARG A 120 -22.12 -8.97 -14.55
N GLU A 121 -21.60 -9.63 -15.60
CA GLU A 121 -22.42 -10.27 -16.63
C GLU A 121 -22.11 -11.76 -16.79
N ASP A 122 -20.87 -12.14 -17.09
CA ASP A 122 -20.49 -13.55 -17.28
C ASP A 122 -19.06 -13.89 -16.77
N PRO A 123 -18.92 -14.58 -15.63
CA PRO A 123 -17.64 -15.04 -15.13
C PRO A 123 -17.08 -16.27 -15.89
N SER A 124 -17.78 -16.81 -16.91
CA SER A 124 -17.34 -18.01 -17.65
C SER A 124 -15.95 -17.85 -18.27
N GLY A 125 -15.62 -16.65 -18.75
CA GLY A 125 -14.32 -16.30 -19.32
C GLY A 125 -13.15 -16.44 -18.33
N LEU A 126 -13.42 -16.47 -17.02
CA LEU A 126 -12.41 -16.71 -15.98
C LEU A 126 -12.05 -18.21 -15.81
N GLY A 127 -12.72 -19.10 -16.54
CA GLY A 127 -12.40 -20.54 -16.59
C GLY A 127 -12.70 -21.31 -15.31
N ARG A 128 -13.61 -20.82 -14.46
CA ARG A 128 -13.95 -21.39 -13.14
C ARG A 128 -15.44 -21.69 -13.02
N PRO A 129 -15.96 -22.73 -13.70
CA PRO A 129 -17.37 -23.11 -13.58
C PRO A 129 -17.71 -23.46 -12.12
N GLN A 130 -18.80 -22.89 -11.62
CA GLN A 130 -19.25 -23.12 -10.24
C GLN A 130 -19.70 -24.58 -10.08
N LEU A 131 -19.11 -25.28 -9.12
CA LEU A 131 -19.45 -26.68 -8.84
C LEU A 131 -20.75 -26.77 -8.02
N PRO A 132 -21.64 -27.76 -8.27
CA PRO A 132 -22.82 -27.99 -7.45
C PRO A 132 -22.46 -28.15 -5.96
N GLY A 133 -23.03 -27.29 -5.12
CA GLY A 133 -22.76 -27.26 -3.67
C GLY A 133 -21.71 -26.24 -3.21
N ALA A 134 -20.99 -25.57 -4.13
CA ALA A 134 -20.25 -24.36 -3.78
C ALA A 134 -21.24 -23.20 -3.56
N PRO A 135 -21.18 -22.44 -2.45
CA PRO A 135 -22.04 -21.29 -2.26
C PRO A 135 -21.71 -20.18 -3.26
N ALA A 136 -22.74 -19.49 -3.75
CA ALA A 136 -22.59 -18.20 -4.43
C ALA A 136 -22.10 -17.17 -3.40
N ALA A 137 -20.87 -16.69 -3.58
CA ALA A 137 -20.18 -15.86 -2.62
C ALA A 137 -19.38 -14.75 -3.33
N GLU A 138 -19.69 -13.50 -3.01
CA GLU A 138 -18.88 -12.35 -3.38
C GLU A 138 -17.70 -12.22 -2.40
N SER A 139 -16.48 -12.12 -2.94
CA SER A 139 -15.30 -11.75 -2.17
C SER A 139 -15.08 -10.24 -2.27
N MET A 140 -14.80 -9.59 -1.13
CA MET A 140 -14.62 -8.12 -1.03
C MET A 140 -13.56 -7.59 -1.99
N ALA A 141 -12.56 -8.43 -2.31
CA ALA A 141 -11.48 -8.10 -3.24
C ALA A 141 -11.99 -7.72 -4.64
N VAL A 142 -13.12 -8.27 -5.09
CA VAL A 142 -13.65 -8.00 -6.45
C VAL A 142 -14.12 -6.54 -6.58
N PRO A 143 -15.11 -6.04 -5.80
CA PRO A 143 -15.51 -4.64 -5.89
C PRO A 143 -14.44 -3.70 -5.31
N MET A 144 -13.59 -4.12 -4.36
CA MET A 144 -12.44 -3.32 -3.91
C MET A 144 -11.48 -3.02 -5.07
N MET A 145 -11.07 -4.06 -5.81
CA MET A 145 -10.14 -3.87 -6.92
C MET A 145 -10.77 -3.08 -8.07
N LEU A 146 -12.05 -3.32 -8.36
CA LEU A 146 -12.74 -2.60 -9.42
C LEU A 146 -12.91 -1.11 -9.07
N LEU A 147 -13.18 -0.75 -7.81
CA LEU A 147 -13.13 0.63 -7.34
C LEU A 147 -11.73 1.25 -7.52
N SER A 148 -10.68 0.53 -7.13
CA SER A 148 -9.29 1.00 -7.30
C SER A 148 -8.95 1.33 -8.75
N LEU A 149 -9.46 0.54 -9.71
CA LEU A 149 -9.30 0.79 -11.15
C LEU A 149 -10.11 2.00 -11.62
N VAL A 150 -11.38 2.12 -11.21
CA VAL A 150 -12.22 3.28 -11.54
C VAL A 150 -11.57 4.58 -11.08
N GLU A 151 -11.09 4.63 -9.83
CA GLU A 151 -10.41 5.81 -9.30
C GLU A 151 -9.10 6.10 -10.07
N GLN A 152 -8.29 5.09 -10.40
CA GLN A 152 -7.05 5.28 -11.18
C GLN A 152 -7.28 5.82 -12.60
N LEU A 153 -8.33 5.35 -13.29
CA LEU A 153 -8.68 5.85 -14.63
C LEU A 153 -9.27 7.26 -14.56
N GLY A 154 -10.08 7.54 -13.54
CA GLY A 154 -10.67 8.86 -13.33
C GLY A 154 -9.65 9.95 -12.96
N GLU A 155 -8.53 9.61 -12.32
CA GLU A 155 -7.44 10.57 -12.09
C GLU A 155 -6.67 10.96 -13.35
N ALA A 156 -6.72 10.11 -14.39
CA ALA A 156 -5.99 10.33 -15.64
C ALA A 156 -6.83 11.10 -16.67
N ASP A 157 -8.16 10.97 -16.62
CA ASP A 157 -9.07 11.47 -17.64
C ASP A 157 -10.47 11.76 -17.05
N ASP A 158 -10.90 13.03 -17.08
CA ASP A 158 -12.21 13.48 -16.62
C ASP A 158 -13.39 12.83 -17.40
N GLU A 159 -13.19 12.45 -18.67
CA GLU A 159 -14.22 11.78 -19.47
C GLU A 159 -14.40 10.33 -18.98
N LEU A 160 -13.31 9.63 -18.65
CA LEU A 160 -13.36 8.30 -18.02
C LEU A 160 -13.88 8.35 -16.58
N ALA A 161 -13.57 9.42 -15.82
CA ALA A 161 -14.17 9.65 -14.51
C ALA A 161 -15.70 9.75 -14.61
N GLY A 162 -16.21 10.42 -15.65
CA GLY A 162 -17.63 10.52 -15.95
C GLY A 162 -18.27 9.19 -16.38
N SER A 163 -17.61 8.43 -17.26
CA SER A 163 -18.16 7.16 -17.79
C SER A 163 -18.25 6.06 -16.73
N TYR A 164 -17.24 5.95 -15.86
CA TYR A 164 -17.18 4.92 -14.82
C TYR A 164 -17.80 5.36 -13.47
N ALA A 165 -18.44 6.53 -13.37
CA ALA A 165 -19.05 7.02 -12.13
C ALA A 165 -20.13 6.07 -11.56
N GLU A 166 -20.98 5.46 -12.41
CA GLU A 166 -21.96 4.45 -11.95
C GLU A 166 -21.26 3.22 -11.37
N LEU A 167 -20.15 2.81 -11.99
CA LEU A 167 -19.39 1.65 -11.60
C LEU A 167 -18.68 1.88 -10.26
N GLY A 168 -18.12 3.08 -10.03
CA GLY A 168 -17.57 3.47 -8.72
C GLY A 168 -18.62 3.43 -7.62
N ASP A 169 -19.77 4.07 -7.86
CA ASP A 169 -20.93 4.03 -6.94
C ASP A 169 -21.43 2.58 -6.71
N TRP A 170 -21.41 1.72 -7.74
CA TRP A 170 -21.76 0.30 -7.64
C TRP A 170 -20.76 -0.46 -6.77
N CYS A 171 -19.46 -0.30 -7.00
CA CYS A 171 -18.41 -0.94 -6.22
C CYS A 171 -18.50 -0.54 -4.75
N ALA A 172 -18.66 0.75 -4.46
CA ALA A 172 -18.87 1.25 -3.11
C ALA A 172 -20.10 0.60 -2.45
N ARG A 173 -21.24 0.52 -3.13
CA ARG A 173 -22.44 -0.18 -2.63
C ARG A 173 -22.23 -1.68 -2.39
N ARG A 174 -21.42 -2.38 -3.20
CA ARG A 174 -21.09 -3.80 -3.00
C ARG A 174 -20.21 -3.96 -1.76
N ILE A 175 -19.12 -3.21 -1.68
CA ILE A 175 -18.21 -3.21 -0.53
C ILE A 175 -18.97 -2.97 0.80
N LEU A 176 -19.90 -2.00 0.85
CA LEU A 176 -20.67 -1.72 2.06
C LEU A 176 -21.51 -2.92 2.54
N ARG A 177 -21.86 -3.89 1.69
CA ARG A 177 -22.54 -5.15 2.09
C ARG A 177 -21.66 -6.08 2.90
N HIS A 178 -20.33 -5.93 2.84
CA HIS A 178 -19.40 -6.69 3.67
C HIS A 178 -19.43 -6.27 5.15
N VAL A 179 -20.06 -5.13 5.47
CA VAL A 179 -20.36 -4.71 6.85
C VAL A 179 -21.53 -5.53 7.40
N GLN A 180 -21.21 -6.51 8.23
CA GLN A 180 -22.09 -7.58 8.68
C GLN A 180 -22.21 -7.63 10.20
N ARG A 181 -22.96 -8.62 10.71
CA ARG A 181 -23.22 -8.81 12.17
C ARG A 181 -23.78 -7.53 12.82
N GLY A 182 -24.72 -6.85 12.16
CA GLY A 182 -25.30 -5.59 12.65
C GLY A 182 -24.32 -4.40 12.65
N GLY A 183 -23.28 -4.43 11.81
CA GLY A 183 -22.25 -3.40 11.76
C GLY A 183 -21.12 -3.58 12.78
N GLN A 184 -20.87 -4.82 13.20
CA GLN A 184 -19.83 -5.21 14.15
C GLN A 184 -18.69 -6.04 13.54
N ALA A 185 -18.78 -6.43 12.26
CA ALA A 185 -17.70 -7.12 11.55
C ALA A 185 -17.66 -6.71 10.08
N VAL A 186 -16.46 -6.56 9.50
CA VAL A 186 -16.26 -6.61 8.04
C VAL A 186 -15.86 -8.04 7.68
N LEU A 187 -16.58 -8.66 6.74
CA LEU A 187 -16.35 -10.04 6.30
C LEU A 187 -15.72 -10.08 4.90
N GLU A 188 -14.77 -10.98 4.69
CA GLU A 188 -14.15 -11.18 3.38
C GLU A 188 -15.12 -11.70 2.32
N ASN A 189 -16.14 -12.46 2.74
CA ASN A 189 -17.09 -13.11 1.84
C ASN A 189 -18.53 -12.97 2.35
N VAL A 190 -19.44 -12.56 1.46
CA VAL A 190 -20.90 -12.49 1.67
C VAL A 190 -21.62 -13.19 0.51
N SER A 191 -22.92 -13.43 0.61
CA SER A 191 -23.69 -13.90 -0.56
C SER A 191 -23.76 -12.80 -1.63
N GLU A 192 -24.13 -13.15 -2.86
CA GLU A 192 -24.33 -12.16 -3.93
C GLU A 192 -25.42 -11.11 -3.61
N ASP A 193 -26.37 -11.45 -2.74
CA ASP A 193 -27.37 -10.50 -2.22
C ASP A 193 -26.79 -9.56 -1.15
N GLY A 194 -25.68 -9.92 -0.51
CA GLY A 194 -25.08 -9.19 0.61
C GLY A 194 -25.44 -9.75 1.99
N GLU A 195 -25.81 -11.02 2.08
CA GLU A 195 -26.14 -11.70 3.34
C GLU A 195 -24.92 -12.44 3.92
N GLY A 196 -24.87 -12.53 5.25
CA GLY A 196 -23.80 -13.22 5.96
C GLY A 196 -23.81 -14.74 5.69
N LEU A 197 -22.73 -15.26 5.12
CA LEU A 197 -22.55 -16.69 4.88
C LEU A 197 -22.30 -17.48 6.19
N SER A 198 -22.44 -18.80 6.13
CA SER A 198 -22.13 -19.71 7.25
C SER A 198 -20.74 -20.36 7.12
N GLY A 199 -20.35 -21.14 8.14
CA GLY A 199 -19.08 -21.87 8.15
C GLY A 199 -17.86 -20.97 8.26
N CYS A 200 -16.69 -21.48 7.86
CA CYS A 200 -15.43 -20.72 7.96
C CYS A 200 -15.36 -19.59 6.91
N LEU A 201 -15.95 -19.78 5.73
CA LEU A 201 -15.98 -18.79 4.65
C LEU A 201 -16.71 -17.49 5.09
N GLY A 202 -17.91 -17.63 5.67
CA GLY A 202 -18.75 -16.53 6.16
C GLY A 202 -18.40 -16.00 7.56
N ARG A 203 -17.23 -16.37 8.09
CA ARG A 203 -16.64 -15.76 9.29
C ARG A 203 -15.27 -15.17 9.03
N HIS A 204 -14.72 -15.35 7.83
CA HIS A 204 -13.36 -14.96 7.51
C HIS A 204 -13.25 -13.44 7.46
N GLN A 205 -12.24 -12.90 8.16
CA GLN A 205 -11.90 -11.48 8.16
C GLN A 205 -10.40 -11.32 7.87
N ASN A 206 -10.04 -10.29 7.14
CA ASN A 206 -8.67 -9.82 6.96
C ASN A 206 -8.61 -8.33 7.35
N PRO A 207 -8.08 -7.97 8.54
CA PRO A 207 -8.02 -6.59 8.99
C PRO A 207 -7.26 -5.66 8.03
N GLY A 208 -6.20 -6.15 7.38
CA GLY A 208 -5.44 -5.36 6.40
C GLY A 208 -6.27 -5.01 5.17
N HIS A 209 -7.01 -5.97 4.64
CA HIS A 209 -7.84 -5.79 3.44
C HIS A 209 -9.05 -4.90 3.72
N ALA A 210 -9.62 -4.96 4.93
CA ALA A 210 -10.65 -4.02 5.36
C ALA A 210 -10.13 -2.58 5.51
N LEU A 211 -8.88 -2.38 5.93
CA LEU A 211 -8.23 -1.07 5.98
C LEU A 211 -7.90 -0.55 4.58
N GLU A 212 -7.35 -1.38 3.71
CA GLU A 212 -7.11 -1.11 2.27
C GLU A 212 -8.40 -0.65 1.57
N THR A 213 -9.46 -1.46 1.71
CA THR A 213 -10.82 -1.12 1.28
C THR A 213 -11.32 0.21 1.87
N GLY A 214 -10.99 0.47 3.13
CA GLY A 214 -11.35 1.69 3.84
C GLY A 214 -10.77 2.96 3.21
N TRP A 215 -9.51 2.96 2.79
CA TRP A 215 -8.92 4.14 2.15
C TRP A 215 -9.37 4.31 0.69
N PHE A 216 -9.65 3.22 -0.05
CA PHE A 216 -10.32 3.32 -1.36
C PHE A 216 -11.72 3.94 -1.24
N LEU A 217 -12.55 3.46 -0.31
CA LEU A 217 -13.87 4.05 -0.04
C LEU A 217 -13.78 5.50 0.45
N LEU A 218 -12.74 5.84 1.21
CA LEU A 218 -12.52 7.20 1.69
C LEU A 218 -12.19 8.14 0.52
N ARG A 219 -11.28 7.75 -0.39
CA ARG A 219 -10.98 8.49 -1.63
C ARG A 219 -12.24 8.72 -2.46
N HIS A 220 -13.01 7.67 -2.69
CA HIS A 220 -14.30 7.75 -3.38
C HIS A 220 -15.27 8.72 -2.69
N ALA A 221 -15.41 8.66 -1.37
CA ALA A 221 -16.27 9.56 -0.60
C ALA A 221 -15.83 11.03 -0.67
N ILE A 222 -14.51 11.31 -0.78
CA ILE A 222 -13.97 12.65 -1.00
C ILE A 222 -14.38 13.15 -2.39
N HIS A 223 -14.16 12.35 -3.44
CA HIS A 223 -14.51 12.71 -4.82
C HIS A 223 -16.02 12.94 -5.02
N ARG A 224 -16.87 12.12 -4.37
CA ARG A 224 -18.34 12.32 -4.37
C ARG A 224 -18.82 13.42 -3.42
N GLY A 225 -17.95 13.93 -2.55
CA GLY A 225 -18.29 14.94 -1.53
C GLY A 225 -19.30 14.45 -0.48
N ASP A 226 -19.35 13.15 -0.17
CA ASP A 226 -20.33 12.58 0.76
C ASP A 226 -19.77 12.46 2.20
N PRO A 227 -20.17 13.37 3.12
CA PRO A 227 -19.72 13.31 4.51
C PRO A 227 -20.31 12.15 5.30
N LYS A 228 -21.46 11.59 4.89
CA LYS A 228 -22.09 10.44 5.56
C LYS A 228 -21.34 9.16 5.21
N LEU A 229 -21.03 8.95 3.94
CA LEU A 229 -20.20 7.83 3.50
C LEU A 229 -18.83 7.89 4.20
N ARG A 230 -18.16 9.06 4.17
CA ARG A 230 -16.88 9.26 4.88
C ARG A 230 -16.96 8.88 6.36
N ALA A 231 -17.97 9.36 7.10
CA ALA A 231 -18.13 9.03 8.52
C ALA A 231 -18.37 7.53 8.75
N HIS A 232 -19.17 6.89 7.89
CA HIS A 232 -19.44 5.45 7.95
C HIS A 232 -18.17 4.62 7.68
N VAL A 233 -17.37 5.03 6.70
CA VAL A 233 -16.09 4.39 6.34
C VAL A 233 -15.11 4.46 7.51
N ILE A 234 -14.97 5.62 8.16
CA ILE A 234 -14.11 5.81 9.33
C ILE A 234 -14.54 4.89 10.51
N ASP A 235 -15.83 4.71 10.76
CA ASP A 235 -16.29 3.79 11.80
C ASP A 235 -16.09 2.31 11.42
N LYS A 236 -16.50 1.91 10.20
CA LYS A 236 -16.65 0.49 9.82
C LYS A 236 -15.44 -0.15 9.15
N PHE A 237 -14.64 0.62 8.41
CA PHE A 237 -13.47 0.09 7.69
C PHE A 237 -12.14 0.54 8.31
N LEU A 238 -12.13 1.61 9.10
CA LEU A 238 -10.92 2.09 9.80
C LEU A 238 -10.89 1.64 11.26
N LEU A 239 -11.77 2.21 12.09
CA LEU A 239 -11.72 1.99 13.53
C LEU A 239 -12.12 0.56 13.93
N LEU A 240 -13.15 -0.01 13.30
CA LEU A 240 -13.62 -1.35 13.61
C LEU A 240 -12.58 -2.45 13.30
N PRO A 241 -11.98 -2.56 12.10
CA PRO A 241 -11.02 -3.63 11.80
C PRO A 241 -9.70 -3.46 12.54
N PHE A 242 -9.29 -2.23 12.86
CA PHE A 242 -8.12 -2.00 13.72
C PHE A 242 -8.38 -2.44 15.16
N ARG A 243 -9.54 -2.12 15.74
CA ARG A 243 -9.91 -2.55 17.11
C ARG A 243 -10.00 -4.06 17.26
N SER A 244 -10.47 -4.79 16.25
CA SER A 244 -10.49 -6.26 16.28
C SER A 244 -9.12 -6.86 15.93
N GLY A 245 -8.44 -6.30 14.93
CA GLY A 245 -7.24 -6.87 14.31
C GLY A 245 -5.94 -6.60 15.04
N TRP A 246 -5.83 -5.51 15.81
CA TRP A 246 -4.58 -5.14 16.47
C TRP A 246 -4.29 -5.97 17.72
N GLU A 247 -3.16 -6.65 17.75
CA GLU A 247 -2.73 -7.41 18.92
C GLU A 247 -2.06 -6.51 19.96
N VAL A 248 -2.67 -6.39 21.15
CA VAL A 248 -2.14 -5.56 22.24
C VAL A 248 -0.82 -6.11 22.83
N GLN A 249 -0.60 -7.43 22.81
CA GLN A 249 0.54 -8.05 23.50
C GLN A 249 1.88 -7.91 22.77
N SER A 250 1.91 -8.19 21.46
CA SER A 250 3.12 -8.07 20.63
C SER A 250 3.12 -6.84 19.72
N GLY A 251 1.98 -6.15 19.59
CA GLY A 251 1.75 -5.15 18.55
C GLY A 251 1.45 -5.78 17.19
N GLY A 252 0.93 -4.97 16.27
CA GLY A 252 0.68 -5.35 14.89
C GLY A 252 -0.63 -6.10 14.65
N LEU A 253 -1.16 -5.93 13.45
CA LEU A 253 -2.38 -6.53 12.95
C LEU A 253 -2.21 -8.03 12.69
N PHE A 254 -3.15 -8.84 13.16
CA PHE A 254 -3.32 -10.22 12.70
C PHE A 254 -3.63 -10.25 11.20
N TYR A 255 -3.10 -11.24 10.49
CA TYR A 255 -3.39 -11.43 9.06
C TYR A 255 -4.84 -11.88 8.83
N PHE A 256 -5.32 -12.87 9.60
CA PHE A 256 -6.69 -13.35 9.49
C PHE A 256 -7.37 -13.50 10.86
N GLN A 257 -8.69 -13.28 10.89
CA GLN A 257 -9.52 -13.46 12.07
C GLN A 257 -10.84 -14.17 11.72
N GLY A 258 -11.51 -14.68 12.76
CA GLY A 258 -12.87 -15.21 12.69
C GLY A 258 -13.83 -14.27 13.40
N ALA A 259 -14.87 -13.79 12.71
CA ALA A 259 -15.83 -12.80 13.23
C ALA A 259 -16.58 -13.25 14.50
N ASP A 260 -16.74 -14.57 14.69
CA ASP A 260 -17.41 -15.13 15.86
C ASP A 260 -16.40 -15.53 16.98
N GLY A 261 -15.16 -15.02 16.94
CA GLY A 261 -14.09 -15.28 17.92
C GLY A 261 -13.46 -16.67 17.86
N LEU A 262 -13.84 -17.49 16.88
CA LEU A 262 -13.31 -18.84 16.67
C LEU A 262 -11.94 -18.81 15.97
N CYS A 263 -11.10 -19.83 16.23
CA CYS A 263 -9.81 -19.98 15.58
C CYS A 263 -9.96 -20.01 14.04
N PRO A 264 -9.23 -19.17 13.28
CA PRO A 264 -9.20 -19.23 11.83
C PRO A 264 -8.66 -20.56 11.29
N THR A 265 -9.00 -20.89 10.04
CA THR A 265 -8.55 -22.14 9.39
C THR A 265 -7.16 -22.05 8.76
N GLN A 266 -6.71 -20.84 8.45
CA GLN A 266 -5.40 -20.53 7.87
C GLN A 266 -4.33 -20.67 8.95
N LEU A 267 -3.20 -21.35 8.67
CA LEU A 267 -2.13 -21.54 9.66
C LEU A 267 -1.39 -20.23 9.97
N GLU A 268 -1.30 -19.38 8.96
CA GLU A 268 -0.67 -18.07 8.94
C GLU A 268 -1.51 -16.96 9.59
N TRP A 269 -2.70 -17.26 10.15
CA TRP A 269 -3.65 -16.25 10.66
C TRP A 269 -3.03 -15.27 11.67
N ALA A 270 -2.13 -15.79 12.52
CA ALA A 270 -1.48 -15.03 13.58
C ALA A 270 -0.19 -14.30 13.13
N MET A 271 0.26 -14.51 11.88
CA MET A 271 1.45 -13.85 11.35
C MET A 271 1.20 -12.34 11.16
N LYS A 272 2.29 -11.57 11.20
CA LYS A 272 2.28 -10.13 10.91
C LYS A 272 2.96 -9.94 9.56
N LEU A 273 2.18 -9.56 8.55
CA LEU A 273 2.69 -9.28 7.20
C LEU A 273 2.97 -7.79 7.06
N TRP A 274 3.87 -7.42 6.14
CA TRP A 274 4.19 -6.02 5.84
C TRP A 274 2.97 -5.23 5.29
N TRP A 275 2.22 -5.80 4.33
CA TRP A 275 1.21 -5.06 3.58
C TRP A 275 -0.02 -4.61 4.42
N PRO A 276 -0.58 -5.39 5.37
CA PRO A 276 -1.65 -4.88 6.23
C PRO A 276 -1.25 -3.62 7.00
N HIS A 277 0.04 -3.49 7.30
CA HIS A 277 0.60 -2.37 8.05
C HIS A 277 0.93 -1.17 7.15
N SER A 278 1.33 -1.39 5.88
CA SER A 278 1.44 -0.31 4.89
C SER A 278 0.07 0.29 4.59
N GLU A 279 -0.93 -0.55 4.31
CA GLU A 279 -2.29 -0.08 4.04
C GLU A 279 -2.89 0.62 5.25
N ALA A 280 -2.72 0.09 6.47
CA ALA A 280 -3.12 0.78 7.70
C ALA A 280 -2.44 2.15 7.85
N THR A 281 -1.17 2.29 7.47
CA THR A 281 -0.42 3.56 7.57
C THR A 281 -1.01 4.62 6.63
N ILE A 282 -1.27 4.28 5.36
CA ILE A 282 -2.01 5.14 4.41
C ILE A 282 -3.37 5.53 5.00
N THR A 283 -4.11 4.51 5.44
CA THR A 283 -5.51 4.60 5.87
C THR A 283 -5.72 5.58 7.01
N PHE A 284 -4.93 5.48 8.08
CA PHE A 284 -5.09 6.35 9.25
C PHE A 284 -4.61 7.78 8.98
N LEU A 285 -3.61 7.96 8.12
CA LEU A 285 -3.16 9.28 7.70
C LEU A 285 -4.21 10.00 6.84
N MET A 286 -4.79 9.30 5.86
CA MET A 286 -5.88 9.84 5.03
C MET A 286 -7.12 10.15 5.88
N GLY A 287 -7.50 9.23 6.78
CA GLY A 287 -8.59 9.42 7.73
C GLY A 287 -8.40 10.66 8.61
N TYR A 288 -7.17 10.90 9.11
CA TYR A 288 -6.84 12.12 9.84
C TYR A 288 -6.86 13.37 8.95
N SER A 289 -6.33 13.31 7.73
CA SER A 289 -6.32 14.47 6.83
C SER A 289 -7.72 15.02 6.55
N GLU A 290 -8.68 14.11 6.40
CA GLU A 290 -10.08 14.42 6.12
C GLU A 290 -10.91 14.83 7.34
N SER A 291 -10.80 14.08 8.44
CA SER A 291 -11.64 14.28 9.64
C SER A 291 -11.05 15.26 10.66
N ARG A 292 -9.72 15.42 10.64
CA ARG A 292 -8.92 16.09 11.70
C ARG A 292 -9.08 15.49 13.10
N ASP A 293 -9.57 14.25 13.20
CA ASP A 293 -9.64 13.54 14.48
C ASP A 293 -8.24 13.09 14.94
N SER A 294 -7.80 13.68 16.06
CA SER A 294 -6.55 13.31 16.74
C SER A 294 -6.44 11.83 17.11
N ALA A 295 -7.56 11.11 17.29
CA ALA A 295 -7.54 9.68 17.57
C ALA A 295 -6.97 8.87 16.39
N LEU A 296 -7.32 9.25 15.15
CA LEU A 296 -6.78 8.61 13.94
C LEU A 296 -5.28 8.91 13.77
N LEU A 297 -4.84 10.13 14.12
CA LEU A 297 -3.42 10.48 14.11
C LEU A 297 -2.60 9.68 15.15
N ASN A 298 -3.16 9.45 16.35
CA ASN A 298 -2.52 8.62 17.36
C ASN A 298 -2.38 7.15 16.89
N ILE A 299 -3.41 6.61 16.21
CA ILE A 299 -3.36 5.27 15.61
C ILE A 299 -2.34 5.23 14.46
N PHE A 300 -2.28 6.26 13.61
CA PHE A 300 -1.25 6.38 12.57
C PHE A 300 0.16 6.29 13.16
N TYR A 301 0.47 7.04 14.23
CA TYR A 301 1.77 6.95 14.90
C TYR A 301 2.04 5.55 15.46
N GLN A 302 1.05 4.93 16.10
CA GLN A 302 1.16 3.57 16.65
C GLN A 302 1.46 2.52 15.56
N VAL A 303 0.77 2.59 14.42
CA VAL A 303 1.00 1.69 13.28
C VAL A 303 2.36 1.99 12.67
N ALA A 304 2.66 3.24 12.31
CA ALA A 304 3.91 3.62 11.66
C ALA A 304 5.13 3.24 12.50
N GLU A 305 5.15 3.54 13.81
CA GLU A 305 6.26 3.17 14.69
C GLU A 305 6.48 1.65 14.73
N TYR A 306 5.40 0.86 14.80
CA TYR A 306 5.48 -0.60 14.72
C TYR A 306 6.02 -1.04 13.36
N THR A 307 5.49 -0.51 12.25
CA THR A 307 5.86 -0.92 10.89
C THR A 307 7.35 -0.68 10.62
N PHE A 308 7.82 0.54 10.88
CA PHE A 308 9.21 0.94 10.65
C PHE A 308 10.20 0.24 11.59
N ARG A 309 9.79 -0.13 12.82
CA ARG A 309 10.63 -0.88 13.75
C ARG A 309 10.76 -2.37 13.40
N GLN A 310 9.68 -2.99 12.93
CA GLN A 310 9.58 -4.45 12.83
C GLN A 310 9.86 -5.00 11.44
N PHE A 311 9.46 -4.29 10.37
CA PHE A 311 9.60 -4.79 9.00
C PHE A 311 10.84 -4.25 8.28
N ARG A 312 11.32 -3.03 8.57
CA ARG A 312 12.46 -2.45 7.85
C ARG A 312 13.73 -3.27 8.04
N ASP A 313 14.41 -3.60 6.94
CA ASP A 313 15.78 -4.11 6.96
C ASP A 313 16.77 -2.93 6.83
N PRO A 314 17.55 -2.58 7.87
CA PRO A 314 18.52 -1.50 7.80
C PRO A 314 19.85 -1.91 7.14
N GLU A 315 20.10 -3.20 6.92
CA GLU A 315 21.35 -3.73 6.36
C GLU A 315 21.29 -3.82 4.83
N TYR A 316 20.18 -4.36 4.29
CA TYR A 316 20.00 -4.55 2.85
C TYR A 316 19.01 -3.57 2.19
N GLY A 317 18.29 -2.78 3.00
CA GLY A 317 17.15 -2.00 2.54
C GLY A 317 15.91 -2.86 2.31
N GLU A 318 14.81 -2.21 1.89
CA GLU A 318 13.47 -2.81 1.79
C GLU A 318 12.91 -3.33 3.14
N TRP A 319 11.71 -3.93 3.08
CA TRP A 319 11.00 -4.47 4.23
C TRP A 319 10.90 -6.01 4.19
N PHE A 320 11.11 -6.67 5.32
CA PHE A 320 10.76 -8.08 5.52
C PHE A 320 9.26 -8.29 5.30
N ALA A 321 8.90 -9.24 4.44
CA ALA A 321 7.48 -9.54 4.20
C ALA A 321 6.82 -10.26 5.41
N TYR A 322 7.48 -11.26 6.01
CA TYR A 322 6.81 -12.21 6.90
C TYR A 322 7.43 -12.24 8.30
N LEU A 323 6.68 -11.76 9.29
CA LEU A 323 6.99 -11.91 10.71
C LEU A 323 6.03 -12.91 11.37
N ASN A 324 6.50 -13.59 12.40
CA ASN A 324 5.67 -14.40 13.26
C ASN A 324 4.79 -13.53 14.18
N ARG A 325 3.93 -14.15 15.00
CA ARG A 325 2.99 -13.44 15.89
C ARG A 325 3.69 -12.50 16.88
N GLU A 326 4.88 -12.85 17.34
CA GLU A 326 5.69 -12.05 18.27
C GLU A 326 6.49 -10.93 17.58
N GLY A 327 6.27 -10.69 16.27
CA GLY A 327 6.99 -9.69 15.49
C GLY A 327 8.43 -10.07 15.15
N LYS A 328 8.83 -11.34 15.35
CA LYS A 328 10.15 -11.84 14.97
C LYS A 328 10.13 -12.29 13.52
N ILE A 329 11.20 -12.00 12.78
CA ILE A 329 11.43 -12.54 11.43
C ILE A 329 11.30 -14.07 11.49
N GLY A 330 10.34 -14.61 10.74
CA GLY A 330 10.05 -16.03 10.74
C GLY A 330 11.29 -16.85 10.35
N LEU A 331 11.56 -17.94 11.07
CA LEU A 331 12.59 -18.89 10.68
C LEU A 331 12.18 -19.54 9.35
N GLY A 332 12.79 -19.06 8.27
CA GLY A 332 12.54 -19.52 6.92
C GLY A 332 11.18 -19.12 6.37
N ALA A 333 11.10 -17.91 5.81
CA ALA A 333 10.08 -17.60 4.81
C ALA A 333 10.19 -18.62 3.65
N LEU A 334 9.24 -19.55 3.59
CA LEU A 334 8.89 -20.41 2.44
C LEU A 334 10.06 -20.85 1.54
N GLY A 335 11.17 -21.33 2.13
CA GLY A 335 12.27 -21.95 1.38
C GLY A 335 13.66 -21.32 1.51
N CYS A 336 13.86 -20.22 2.26
CA CYS A 336 15.22 -19.75 2.59
C CYS A 336 15.60 -20.10 4.04
N PRO A 337 16.55 -21.04 4.29
CA PRO A 337 17.22 -21.11 5.58
C PRO A 337 17.86 -19.76 5.90
N ARG A 338 17.92 -19.36 7.17
CA ARG A 338 18.91 -18.33 7.59
C ARG A 338 20.29 -18.90 7.22
N PRO A 339 20.99 -18.38 6.22
CA PRO A 339 22.29 -18.92 5.90
C PRO A 339 23.27 -18.25 6.87
N SER A 340 24.12 -19.05 7.52
CA SER A 340 25.27 -18.54 8.28
C SER A 340 26.41 -18.05 7.34
N GLN A 341 26.04 -17.57 6.15
CA GLN A 341 26.86 -17.07 5.04
C GLN A 341 25.98 -16.15 4.15
N PRO A 342 26.55 -15.20 3.41
CA PRO A 342 25.76 -14.21 2.66
C PRO A 342 25.13 -14.79 1.37
N ALA A 343 24.16 -14.03 0.82
CA ALA A 343 23.51 -14.19 -0.49
C ALA A 343 22.30 -15.14 -0.62
N VAL A 344 21.19 -14.78 0.05
CA VAL A 344 19.90 -14.56 -0.66
C VAL A 344 19.21 -13.36 0.01
N PRO A 345 18.94 -12.24 -0.69
CA PRO A 345 18.14 -11.16 -0.10
C PRO A 345 16.70 -11.66 0.17
N PRO A 346 15.98 -11.14 1.18
CA PRO A 346 14.59 -11.50 1.39
C PRO A 346 13.82 -11.25 0.10
N LEU A 347 13.10 -12.25 -0.41
CA LEU A 347 12.37 -12.13 -1.67
C LEU A 347 11.40 -10.95 -1.53
N PRO A 348 11.58 -9.83 -2.26
CA PRO A 348 10.71 -8.68 -2.09
C PRO A 348 9.33 -9.11 -2.56
N ALA A 349 8.36 -9.06 -1.66
CA ALA A 349 6.99 -8.96 -2.13
C ALA A 349 6.91 -7.65 -2.91
N GLY A 350 6.48 -7.73 -4.17
CA GLY A 350 6.96 -6.84 -5.24
C GLY A 350 6.82 -5.34 -5.00
N CYS A 351 7.53 -4.55 -5.82
CA CYS A 351 7.62 -3.09 -5.79
C CYS A 351 6.24 -2.41 -6.01
N PHE A 352 5.40 -2.44 -4.98
CA PHE A 352 4.06 -1.88 -4.94
C PHE A 352 3.74 -1.35 -3.53
N HIS A 353 3.23 -2.17 -2.61
CA HIS A 353 2.71 -1.73 -1.30
C HIS A 353 3.68 -0.83 -0.49
N VAL A 354 4.97 -1.18 -0.43
CA VAL A 354 5.97 -0.39 0.32
C VAL A 354 6.20 1.00 -0.30
N PRO A 355 6.68 1.13 -1.57
CA PRO A 355 6.90 2.44 -2.17
C PRO A 355 5.60 3.25 -2.33
N TRP A 356 4.47 2.60 -2.63
CA TRP A 356 3.15 3.23 -2.72
C TRP A 356 2.74 3.87 -1.39
N CYS A 357 2.86 3.13 -0.28
CA CYS A 357 2.60 3.65 1.06
C CYS A 357 3.50 4.82 1.42
N LEU A 358 4.80 4.73 1.15
CA LEU A 358 5.75 5.80 1.47
C LEU A 358 5.44 7.07 0.68
N ALA A 359 5.22 6.96 -0.64
CA ALA A 359 4.88 8.09 -1.50
C ALA A 359 3.57 8.78 -1.09
N MET A 360 2.48 8.01 -0.90
CA MET A 360 1.19 8.57 -0.45
C MET A 360 1.31 9.23 0.93
N CYS A 361 2.11 8.67 1.84
CA CYS A 361 2.30 9.27 3.16
C CYS A 361 3.12 10.55 3.09
N GLU A 362 4.15 10.61 2.25
CA GLU A 362 4.94 11.84 2.02
C GLU A 362 4.07 12.97 1.44
N GLU A 363 3.28 12.68 0.40
CA GLU A 363 2.34 13.62 -0.22
C GLU A 363 1.34 14.18 0.80
N MET A 364 0.67 13.30 1.55
CA MET A 364 -0.31 13.71 2.57
C MET A 364 0.34 14.49 3.72
N LEU A 365 1.52 14.09 4.21
CA LEU A 365 2.22 14.82 5.27
C LEU A 365 2.69 16.20 4.78
N SER A 366 3.13 16.31 3.52
CA SER A 366 3.54 17.59 2.91
C SER A 366 2.38 18.58 2.83
N ASP A 367 1.19 18.15 2.39
CA ASP A 367 -0.02 18.99 2.40
C ASP A 367 -0.44 19.37 3.83
N LEU A 368 -0.43 18.41 4.76
CA LEU A 368 -0.77 18.67 6.16
C LEU A 368 0.16 19.71 6.81
N LEU A 369 1.47 19.59 6.59
CA LEU A 369 2.48 20.54 7.08
C LEU A 369 2.34 21.91 6.41
N SER A 370 2.04 21.96 5.12
CA SER A 370 1.81 23.20 4.37
C SER A 370 0.60 23.98 4.92
N ARG A 371 -0.51 23.29 5.20
CA ARG A 371 -1.70 23.88 5.84
C ARG A 371 -1.42 24.36 7.27
N LEU A 372 -0.62 23.62 8.05
CA LEU A 372 -0.19 24.03 9.39
C LEU A 372 0.72 25.27 9.35
N ALA A 373 1.64 25.34 8.39
CA ALA A 373 2.49 26.52 8.18
C ALA A 373 1.65 27.76 7.87
N LEU A 374 0.67 27.65 6.96
CA LEU A 374 -0.29 28.72 6.65
C LEU A 374 -1.12 29.15 7.86
N ALA A 375 -1.60 28.20 8.67
CA ALA A 375 -2.37 28.50 9.89
C ALA A 375 -1.53 29.14 11.01
N SER A 376 -0.21 28.95 11.00
CA SER A 376 0.73 29.53 11.96
C SER A 376 1.37 30.86 11.52
N ALA A 377 1.11 31.31 10.28
CA ALA A 377 1.60 32.59 9.79
C ALA A 377 0.92 33.75 10.55
N PRO A 378 1.68 34.74 11.06
CA PRO A 378 1.07 35.90 11.69
C PRO A 378 0.21 36.65 10.68
N ALA A 379 -1.01 37.03 11.09
CA ALA A 379 -1.91 37.80 10.25
C ALA A 379 -1.20 39.05 9.72
N PRO A 380 -1.35 39.41 8.42
CA PRO A 380 -0.71 40.58 7.86
C PRO A 380 -1.15 41.79 8.67
N ALA A 381 -0.19 42.51 9.24
CA ALA A 381 -0.46 43.70 10.02
C ALA A 381 -1.29 44.66 9.15
N LEU A 382 -2.54 44.92 9.57
CA LEU A 382 -3.37 45.95 8.98
C LEU A 382 -2.55 47.25 9.03
N SER A 383 -2.02 47.67 7.88
CA SER A 383 -1.24 48.90 7.84
C SER A 383 -2.17 50.02 8.30
N ALA A 384 -1.79 50.69 9.39
CA ALA A 384 -2.56 51.80 9.90
C ALA A 384 -2.61 52.84 8.78
N ARG A 385 -3.78 52.97 8.12
CA ARG A 385 -4.03 54.05 7.19
C ARG A 385 -3.77 55.34 7.94
N SER A 386 -2.73 56.06 7.54
CA SER A 386 -2.46 57.41 8.02
C SER A 386 -3.76 58.22 7.94
N PRO A 387 -4.14 58.97 8.99
CA PRO A 387 -5.34 59.80 8.92
C PRO A 387 -5.21 60.78 7.75
N PRO A 388 -6.31 61.10 7.04
CA PRO A 388 -6.26 62.04 5.94
C PRO A 388 -5.75 63.40 6.43
N ALA A 389 -4.88 64.03 5.64
CA ALA A 389 -4.33 65.34 5.98
C ALA A 389 -5.43 66.40 5.99
N ASP A 390 -5.48 67.18 7.07
CA ASP A 390 -6.43 68.27 7.28
C ASP A 390 -6.19 69.41 6.27
N PRO A 391 -7.16 69.78 5.41
CA PRO A 391 -7.00 70.81 4.38
C PRO A 391 -7.14 72.23 4.95
N ALA A 392 -6.41 72.54 6.02
CA ALA A 392 -6.56 73.78 6.79
C ALA A 392 -5.22 74.53 7.04
N ARG A 393 -4.50 74.88 5.95
CA ARG A 393 -3.51 75.98 5.96
C ARG A 393 -3.21 76.52 4.56
N ARG A 394 -4.06 77.44 4.09
CA ARG A 394 -3.68 78.51 3.16
C ARG A 394 -3.78 79.84 3.90
N GLY A 395 -2.74 80.68 3.82
CA GLY A 395 -2.77 82.07 4.28
C GLY A 395 -1.63 82.43 5.23
N ALA A 396 -0.95 83.54 4.91
CA ALA A 396 0.24 84.13 5.55
C ALA A 396 1.52 83.26 5.43
N GLU A 397 2.62 83.74 4.82
CA GLU A 397 2.93 85.03 4.17
C GLU A 397 3.56 84.82 2.79
#